data_AF-A0A4Q1DEM6-F1
#
_entry.id   AF-A0A4Q1DEM6-F1
#
_cell.length_a   1.000
_cell.length_b   1.000
_cell.length_c   1.000
_cell.angle_alpha   90.00
_cell.angle_beta   90.00
_cell.angle_gamma   90.00
#
_symmetry.space_group_name_H-M   'P 1'
#
loop_
_entity.id
_entity.type
_entity.pdbx_description
1 polymer ?
#
loop_
_entity_poly.entity_id
_entity_poly.type
_entity_poly.pdbx_seq_one_letter_code
_entity_poly.pdbx_strand_id
1 'polypeptide(L)'
;MQAKYFFLLLLFLYTTKAQSFHRNNNETAEAFVKRITNREYLPHPVIETAEWDSTRKVIIYFVEDSEEESVTGYLLIPGTNRQYRRVLIDTIQPDDGRSVIESVLFANADKDKQREIVIMIKWPQRRRGAHIDGDFYDTQVYDVPDLNNPPAKLSFYKEISDKLDGGFEGETKTGSHKAKYKTVSSVRAALKKMGY
;
A
#
# COMPACT_ATOMS: atom_id res chain seq x y z
N MET A 1 -31.77 -17.79 -55.49
CA MET A 1 -30.38 -18.25 -55.20
C MET A 1 -29.75 -17.20 -54.28
N GLN A 2 -29.93 -17.34 -52.96
CA GLN A 2 -29.41 -16.37 -51.98
C GLN A 2 -28.18 -16.98 -51.30
N ALA A 3 -27.02 -16.39 -51.56
CA ALA A 3 -25.78 -16.74 -50.89
C ALA A 3 -25.85 -16.23 -49.44
N LYS A 4 -25.93 -17.16 -48.48
CA LYS A 4 -25.78 -16.86 -47.05
C LYS A 4 -24.29 -16.64 -46.78
N TYR A 5 -23.89 -15.38 -46.63
CA TYR A 5 -22.56 -15.02 -46.13
C TYR A 5 -22.45 -15.45 -44.66
N PHE A 6 -21.61 -16.45 -44.41
CA PHE A 6 -21.26 -16.91 -43.06
C PHE A 6 -20.14 -16.01 -42.53
N PHE A 7 -20.49 -15.08 -41.65
CA PHE A 7 -19.54 -14.16 -41.03
C PHE A 7 -18.88 -14.88 -39.84
N LEU A 8 -17.65 -15.37 -40.02
CA LEU A 8 -16.87 -16.01 -38.97
C LEU A 8 -16.19 -14.93 -38.11
N LEU A 9 -16.81 -14.59 -36.97
CA LEU A 9 -16.27 -13.61 -36.02
C LEU A 9 -15.13 -14.27 -35.21
N LEU A 10 -13.88 -13.95 -35.57
CA LEU A 10 -12.69 -14.44 -34.88
C LEU A 10 -12.46 -13.60 -33.61
N LEU A 11 -12.97 -14.07 -32.47
CA LEU A 11 -12.71 -13.50 -31.15
C LEU A 11 -11.25 -13.77 -30.75
N PHE A 12 -10.38 -12.78 -30.98
CA PHE A 12 -9.05 -12.74 -30.34
C PHE A 12 -9.25 -12.49 -28.85
N LEU A 13 -9.23 -13.56 -28.06
CA LEU A 13 -9.09 -13.50 -26.61
C LEU A 13 -7.67 -13.02 -26.30
N TYR A 14 -7.49 -11.71 -26.16
CA TYR A 14 -6.28 -11.14 -25.57
C TYR A 14 -6.25 -11.53 -24.09
N THR A 15 -5.64 -12.68 -23.77
CA THR A 15 -5.28 -12.99 -22.39
C THR A 15 -4.15 -12.02 -22.01
N THR A 16 -4.49 -10.95 -21.31
CA THR A 16 -3.50 -10.10 -20.64
C THR A 16 -2.78 -10.96 -19.60
N LYS A 17 -1.62 -11.51 -19.96
CA LYS A 17 -0.80 -12.23 -18.99
C LYS A 17 -0.38 -11.23 -17.92
N ALA A 18 -0.81 -11.45 -16.68
CA ALA A 18 -0.40 -10.66 -15.54
C ALA A 18 1.14 -10.56 -15.54
N GLN A 19 1.67 -9.34 -15.43
CA GLN A 19 3.11 -9.11 -15.48
C GLN A 19 3.79 -9.86 -14.33
N SER A 20 4.70 -10.75 -14.67
CA SER A 20 5.49 -11.54 -13.74
C SER A 20 6.89 -10.96 -13.60
N PHE A 21 7.38 -10.85 -12.36
CA PHE A 21 8.72 -10.36 -12.04
C PHE A 21 9.60 -11.51 -11.58
N HIS A 22 10.85 -11.58 -12.03
CA HIS A 22 11.77 -12.64 -11.62
C HIS A 22 12.89 -12.06 -10.77
N ARG A 23 13.11 -12.65 -9.58
CA ARG A 23 14.21 -12.29 -8.68
C ARG A 23 15.46 -13.10 -9.03
N ASN A 24 16.58 -12.41 -9.18
CA ASN A 24 17.87 -13.04 -9.45
C ASN A 24 18.35 -13.84 -8.23
N ASN A 25 19.26 -14.79 -8.46
CA ASN A 25 19.85 -15.56 -7.35
C ASN A 25 20.59 -14.61 -6.41
N ASN A 26 20.38 -14.77 -5.10
CA ASN A 26 21.00 -13.98 -4.03
C ASN A 26 20.75 -12.46 -4.11
N GLU A 27 19.80 -12.02 -4.94
CA GLU A 27 19.39 -10.62 -5.02
C GLU A 27 18.63 -10.24 -3.75
N THR A 28 18.95 -9.12 -3.12
CA THR A 28 18.19 -8.61 -1.96
C THR A 28 16.81 -8.10 -2.40
N ALA A 29 15.85 -8.02 -1.49
CA ALA A 29 14.51 -7.51 -1.83
C ALA A 29 14.58 -6.06 -2.34
N GLU A 30 15.40 -5.23 -1.69
CA GLU A 30 15.68 -3.84 -2.10
C GLU A 30 16.24 -3.76 -3.53
N ALA A 31 17.30 -4.52 -3.85
CA ALA A 31 17.90 -4.53 -5.18
C ALA A 31 16.92 -5.03 -6.26
N PHE A 32 16.12 -6.05 -5.92
CA PHE A 32 15.09 -6.58 -6.80
C PHE A 32 14.04 -5.52 -7.13
N VAL A 33 13.49 -4.85 -6.13
CA VAL A 33 12.48 -3.78 -6.31
C VAL A 33 13.05 -2.66 -7.16
N LYS A 34 14.22 -2.12 -6.79
CA LYS A 34 14.88 -1.03 -7.55
C LYS A 34 15.06 -1.35 -9.02
N ARG A 35 15.45 -2.60 -9.33
CA ARG A 35 15.60 -3.07 -10.71
C ARG A 35 14.27 -3.13 -11.46
N ILE A 36 13.22 -3.72 -10.87
CA ILE A 36 11.93 -3.86 -11.58
C ILE A 36 11.16 -2.54 -11.70
N THR A 37 11.45 -1.57 -10.84
CA THR A 37 10.87 -0.22 -10.92
C THR A 37 11.73 0.75 -11.70
N ASN A 38 12.98 0.38 -12.04
CA ASN A 38 14.00 1.27 -12.59
C ASN A 38 14.18 2.54 -11.74
N ARG A 39 14.34 2.38 -10.42
CA ARG A 39 14.47 3.50 -9.47
C ARG A 39 15.63 3.27 -8.53
N GLU A 40 16.42 4.32 -8.30
CA GLU A 40 17.51 4.30 -7.33
C GLU A 40 17.03 4.59 -5.90
N TYR A 41 15.98 5.41 -5.77
CA TYR A 41 15.39 5.82 -4.50
C TYR A 41 13.94 5.35 -4.40
N LEU A 42 13.56 4.91 -3.21
CA LEU A 42 12.20 4.50 -2.87
C LEU A 42 11.71 5.38 -1.70
N PRO A 43 10.44 5.81 -1.70
CA PRO A 43 9.90 6.69 -0.66
C PRO A 43 9.79 6.02 0.72
N HIS A 44 9.94 4.70 0.79
CA HIS A 44 9.98 3.93 2.02
C HIS A 44 10.88 2.70 1.83
N PRO A 45 11.59 2.22 2.87
CA PRO A 45 12.37 0.98 2.81
C PRO A 45 11.54 -0.21 2.33
N VAL A 46 12.14 -1.09 1.54
CA VAL A 46 11.49 -2.34 1.13
C VAL A 46 11.36 -3.28 2.32
N ILE A 47 10.17 -3.84 2.51
CA ILE A 47 9.88 -4.79 3.59
C ILE A 47 9.74 -6.18 2.99
N GLU A 48 10.61 -7.11 3.38
CA GLU A 48 10.47 -8.53 3.09
C GLU A 48 9.99 -9.25 4.35
N THR A 49 8.81 -9.87 4.30
CA THR A 49 8.15 -10.45 5.47
C THR A 49 7.67 -11.88 5.22
N ALA A 50 7.58 -12.67 6.29
CA ALA A 50 7.02 -14.01 6.31
C ALA A 50 5.72 -14.08 7.13
N GLU A 51 5.04 -12.94 7.26
CA GLU A 51 3.89 -12.73 8.16
C GLU A 51 2.78 -13.77 7.98
N TRP A 52 2.43 -14.10 6.74
CA TRP A 52 1.30 -14.98 6.43
C TRP A 52 1.73 -16.39 6.02
N ASP A 53 3.00 -16.57 5.66
CA ASP A 53 3.56 -17.86 5.24
C ASP A 53 5.09 -17.86 5.41
N SER A 54 5.60 -18.79 6.21
CA SER A 54 7.04 -18.92 6.52
C SER A 54 7.89 -19.32 5.32
N THR A 55 7.28 -19.95 4.32
CA THR A 55 7.94 -20.44 3.10
C THR A 55 7.84 -19.46 1.94
N ARG A 56 6.86 -18.55 1.98
CA ARG A 56 6.55 -17.59 0.92
C ARG A 56 6.68 -16.16 1.43
N LYS A 57 7.92 -15.68 1.45
CA LYS A 57 8.20 -14.29 1.84
C LYS A 57 7.65 -13.30 0.81
N VAL A 58 6.78 -12.43 1.28
CA VAL A 58 6.18 -11.37 0.49
C VAL A 58 7.02 -10.09 0.62
N ILE A 59 7.08 -9.30 -0.44
CA ILE A 59 7.81 -8.03 -0.47
C ILE A 59 6.81 -6.88 -0.61
N ILE A 60 6.83 -5.91 0.32
CA ILE A 60 6.09 -4.66 0.24
C ILE A 60 7.05 -3.56 -0.18
N TYR A 61 6.65 -2.73 -1.14
CA TYR A 61 7.41 -1.56 -1.56
C TYR A 61 6.48 -0.44 -2.01
N PHE A 62 7.03 0.77 -2.08
CA PHE A 62 6.31 1.96 -2.51
C PHE A 62 7.07 2.63 -3.65
N VAL A 63 6.35 3.27 -4.56
CA VAL A 63 6.92 4.10 -5.63
C VAL A 63 6.18 5.41 -5.66
N GLU A 64 6.95 6.46 -5.94
CA GLU A 64 6.43 7.81 -5.99
C GLU A 64 6.21 8.26 -7.43
N ASP A 65 5.04 8.80 -7.72
CA ASP A 65 4.82 9.55 -8.94
C ASP A 65 5.15 11.02 -8.68
N SER A 66 6.20 11.53 -9.32
CA SER A 66 6.62 12.93 -9.14
C SER A 66 5.71 13.91 -9.86
N GLU A 67 5.00 13.49 -10.89
CA GLU A 67 4.09 14.36 -11.65
C GLU A 67 2.78 14.54 -10.88
N GLU A 68 2.27 13.46 -10.29
CA GLU A 68 1.01 13.44 -9.53
C GLU A 68 1.23 13.66 -8.01
N GLU A 69 2.48 13.79 -7.56
CA GLU A 69 2.89 13.84 -6.14
C GLU A 69 2.30 12.73 -5.26
N SER A 70 1.96 11.59 -5.87
CA SER A 70 1.30 10.46 -5.23
C SER A 70 2.28 9.34 -4.89
N VAL A 71 1.93 8.50 -3.91
CA VAL A 71 2.73 7.33 -3.55
C VAL A 71 1.89 6.07 -3.73
N THR A 72 2.35 5.17 -4.58
CA THR A 72 1.68 3.89 -4.84
C THR A 72 2.39 2.74 -4.12
N GLY A 73 1.66 2.03 -3.27
CA GLY A 73 2.11 0.84 -2.58
C GLY A 73 1.84 -0.43 -3.39
N TYR A 74 2.79 -1.36 -3.38
CA TYR A 74 2.69 -2.64 -4.05
C TYR A 74 3.16 -3.78 -3.16
N LEU A 75 2.60 -4.95 -3.44
CA LEU A 75 2.95 -6.22 -2.83
C LEU A 75 3.47 -7.17 -3.91
N LEU A 76 4.60 -7.82 -3.71
CA LEU A 76 5.11 -8.90 -4.55
C LEU A 76 4.91 -10.24 -3.84
N ILE A 77 4.00 -11.05 -4.35
CA ILE A 77 3.70 -12.38 -3.82
C ILE A 77 4.53 -13.41 -4.59
N PRO A 78 5.32 -14.25 -3.90
CA PRO A 78 6.15 -15.25 -4.56
C PRO A 78 5.31 -16.38 -5.14
N GLY A 79 5.60 -16.73 -6.39
CA GLY A 79 5.13 -17.93 -7.07
C GLY A 79 6.25 -18.98 -7.20
N THR A 80 6.19 -19.78 -8.25
CA THR A 80 7.22 -20.79 -8.56
C THR A 80 8.46 -20.16 -9.19
N ASN A 81 9.61 -20.84 -9.13
CA ASN A 81 10.84 -20.46 -9.84
C ASN A 81 11.32 -19.01 -9.62
N ARG A 82 11.18 -18.48 -8.40
CA ARG A 82 11.54 -17.08 -8.05
C ARG A 82 10.76 -16.02 -8.85
N GLN A 83 9.63 -16.41 -9.41
CA GLN A 83 8.66 -15.52 -10.01
C GLN A 83 7.85 -14.85 -8.90
N TYR A 84 7.48 -13.60 -9.11
CA TYR A 84 6.61 -12.82 -8.24
C TYR A 84 5.48 -12.22 -9.05
N ARG A 85 4.30 -12.20 -8.44
CA ARG A 85 3.12 -11.47 -8.94
C ARG A 85 2.95 -10.20 -8.13
N ARG A 86 2.78 -9.08 -8.84
CA ARG A 86 2.53 -7.78 -8.22
C ARG A 86 1.04 -7.59 -7.96
N VAL A 87 0.70 -7.12 -6.77
CA VAL A 87 -0.64 -6.71 -6.33
C VAL A 87 -0.55 -5.25 -5.90
N LEU A 88 -1.53 -4.44 -6.32
CA LEU A 88 -1.66 -3.06 -5.86
C LEU A 88 -2.13 -3.06 -4.39
N ILE A 89 -1.48 -2.28 -3.53
CA ILE A 89 -2.02 -2.01 -2.20
C ILE A 89 -3.01 -0.85 -2.37
N ASP A 90 -2.48 0.35 -2.61
CA ASP A 90 -3.26 1.53 -3.01
C ASP A 90 -2.35 2.63 -3.57
N THR A 91 -2.97 3.69 -4.08
CA THR A 91 -2.32 4.95 -4.44
C THR A 91 -2.76 6.05 -3.49
N ILE A 92 -1.82 6.52 -2.69
CA ILE A 92 -2.01 7.58 -1.71
C ILE A 92 -1.85 8.92 -2.44
N GLN A 93 -2.94 9.67 -2.51
CA GLN A 93 -2.97 10.97 -3.16
C GLN A 93 -2.29 12.04 -2.30
N PRO A 94 -1.72 13.09 -2.92
CA PRO A 94 -1.28 14.25 -2.18
C PRO A 94 -2.47 14.95 -1.50
N ASP A 95 -2.18 15.67 -0.41
CA ASP A 95 -3.13 16.57 0.25
C ASP A 95 -2.41 17.88 0.54
N ASP A 96 -2.50 18.80 -0.43
CA ASP A 96 -1.83 20.10 -0.38
C ASP A 96 -0.29 20.03 -0.19
N GLY A 97 0.27 18.84 -0.50
CA GLY A 97 1.67 18.49 -0.45
C GLY A 97 1.88 16.97 -0.56
N ARG A 98 3.14 16.57 -0.76
CA ARG A 98 3.56 15.17 -0.90
C ARG A 98 3.22 14.35 0.34
N SER A 99 2.62 13.17 0.11
CA SER A 99 2.39 12.16 1.15
C SER A 99 3.69 11.46 1.56
N VAL A 100 3.83 11.16 2.85
CA VAL A 100 4.98 10.44 3.41
C VAL A 100 4.48 9.16 4.06
N ILE A 101 5.08 8.02 3.69
CA ILE A 101 4.85 6.75 4.38
C ILE A 101 5.71 6.77 5.64
N GLU A 102 5.08 6.96 6.81
CA GLU A 102 5.80 7.03 8.08
C GLU A 102 6.18 5.64 8.58
N SER A 103 5.30 4.66 8.41
CA SER A 103 5.51 3.29 8.89
C SER A 103 4.57 2.32 8.20
N VAL A 104 5.04 1.07 8.09
CA VAL A 104 4.20 -0.08 7.75
C VAL A 104 4.39 -1.12 8.84
N LEU A 105 3.28 -1.64 9.39
CA LEU A 105 3.29 -2.66 10.43
C LEU A 105 2.23 -3.73 10.15
N PHE A 106 2.34 -4.84 10.89
CA PHE A 106 1.34 -5.89 10.93
C PHE A 106 0.65 -5.90 12.30
N ALA A 107 -0.68 -5.84 12.30
CA ALA A 107 -1.52 -5.87 13.49
C ALA A 107 -2.87 -6.51 13.18
N ASN A 108 -3.48 -7.15 14.17
CA ASN A 108 -4.86 -7.62 14.08
C ASN A 108 -5.81 -6.41 14.05
N ALA A 109 -6.76 -6.43 13.13
CA ALA A 109 -7.79 -5.42 12.93
C ALA A 109 -9.20 -6.00 12.72
N ASP A 110 -9.36 -7.32 12.74
CA ASP A 110 -10.61 -8.00 12.37
C ASP A 110 -11.00 -9.19 13.30
N LYS A 111 -10.18 -9.47 14.32
CA LYS A 111 -10.29 -10.57 15.31
C LYS A 111 -9.99 -11.96 14.76
N ASP A 112 -9.37 -12.07 13.60
CA ASP A 112 -8.88 -13.33 13.10
C ASP A 112 -7.47 -13.64 13.67
N LYS A 113 -6.77 -14.66 13.15
CA LYS A 113 -5.39 -14.96 13.60
C LYS A 113 -4.33 -14.25 12.78
N GLN A 114 -4.68 -13.84 11.57
CA GLN A 114 -3.81 -13.16 10.67
C GLN A 114 -3.66 -11.70 11.14
N ARG A 115 -2.68 -11.03 10.56
CA ARG A 115 -2.42 -9.63 10.88
C ARG A 115 -2.46 -8.86 9.58
N GLU A 116 -3.31 -7.85 9.56
CA GLU A 116 -3.54 -6.95 8.45
C GLU A 116 -2.31 -6.07 8.21
N ILE A 117 -2.21 -5.56 7.00
CA ILE A 117 -1.22 -4.52 6.67
C ILE A 117 -1.78 -3.19 7.16
N VAL A 118 -1.02 -2.49 7.98
CA VAL A 118 -1.35 -1.15 8.45
C VAL A 118 -0.29 -0.18 7.95
N ILE A 119 -0.71 0.82 7.19
CA ILE A 119 0.14 1.86 6.59
C ILE A 119 -0.19 3.17 7.29
N MET A 120 0.81 3.74 7.95
CA MET A 120 0.72 5.07 8.58
C MET A 120 1.27 6.11 7.61
N ILE A 121 0.47 7.15 7.38
CA ILE A 121 0.74 8.18 6.37
C ILE A 121 0.75 9.54 7.05
N LYS A 122 1.57 10.44 6.52
CA LYS A 122 1.65 11.83 6.95
C LYS A 122 1.63 12.78 5.75
N TRP A 123 0.88 13.88 5.86
CA TRP A 123 0.93 14.99 4.90
C TRP A 123 1.38 16.27 5.62
N PRO A 124 2.62 16.73 5.37
CA PRO A 124 3.11 17.99 5.92
C PRO A 124 2.37 19.20 5.36
N GLN A 125 1.80 20.01 6.24
CA GLN A 125 1.08 21.26 5.91
C GLN A 125 1.92 22.47 6.32
N ARG A 126 2.35 23.26 5.34
CA ARG A 126 3.16 24.47 5.58
C ARG A 126 2.58 25.67 4.82
N ARG A 127 1.54 26.28 5.39
CA ARG A 127 0.79 27.39 4.79
C ARG A 127 0.87 28.65 5.64
N ARG A 128 1.95 29.41 5.46
CA ARG A 128 2.19 30.66 6.22
C ARG A 128 1.03 31.66 6.14
N GLY A 129 0.45 31.87 4.96
CA GLY A 129 -0.68 32.81 4.78
C GLY A 129 -1.99 32.34 5.44
N ALA A 130 -2.17 31.04 5.62
CA ALA A 130 -3.30 30.46 6.34
C ALA A 130 -3.01 30.27 7.85
N HIS A 131 -1.77 30.55 8.29
CA HIS A 131 -1.25 30.23 9.62
C HIS A 131 -1.44 28.76 9.98
N ILE A 132 -1.14 27.86 9.05
CA ILE A 132 -1.15 26.40 9.28
C ILE A 132 0.29 25.91 9.18
N ASP A 133 0.77 25.30 10.26
CA ASP A 133 2.09 24.65 10.33
C ASP A 133 1.96 23.39 11.17
N GLY A 134 2.01 22.23 10.52
CA GLY A 134 1.79 20.94 11.18
C GLY A 134 1.56 19.82 10.18
N ASP A 135 1.20 18.64 10.67
CA ASP A 135 1.10 17.45 9.85
C ASP A 135 -0.26 16.78 10.04
N PHE A 136 -0.90 16.37 8.94
CA PHE A 136 -2.04 15.45 8.99
C PHE A 136 -1.55 14.02 9.05
N TYR A 137 -2.18 13.19 9.86
CA TYR A 137 -1.87 11.77 10.01
C TYR A 137 -3.09 10.91 9.67
N ASP A 138 -2.87 9.87 8.87
CA ASP A 138 -3.88 8.85 8.56
C ASP A 138 -3.29 7.46 8.75
N THR A 139 -4.16 6.48 8.98
CA THR A 139 -3.80 5.08 9.10
C THR A 139 -4.73 4.24 8.23
N GLN A 140 -4.15 3.60 7.22
CA GLN A 140 -4.88 2.77 6.27
C GLN A 140 -4.63 1.30 6.55
N VAL A 141 -5.71 0.56 6.75
CA VAL A 141 -5.68 -0.89 7.02
C VAL A 141 -6.13 -1.65 5.79
N TYR A 142 -5.39 -2.69 5.43
CA TYR A 142 -5.65 -3.55 4.29
C TYR A 142 -5.69 -5.01 4.71
N ASP A 143 -6.66 -5.72 4.13
CA ASP A 143 -6.87 -7.15 4.36
C ASP A 143 -5.69 -8.00 3.86
N VAL A 144 -5.58 -9.20 4.42
CA VAL A 144 -4.56 -10.17 4.03
C VAL A 144 -4.92 -10.78 2.66
N PRO A 145 -3.99 -10.77 1.68
CA PRO A 145 -4.27 -11.38 0.39
C PRO A 145 -4.26 -12.91 0.44
N ASP A 146 -5.16 -13.54 -0.33
CA ASP A 146 -4.98 -14.95 -0.72
C ASP A 146 -3.70 -15.10 -1.54
N LEU A 147 -2.67 -15.70 -0.96
CA LEU A 147 -1.37 -15.88 -1.62
C LEU A 147 -1.41 -16.86 -2.81
N ASN A 148 -2.42 -17.73 -2.89
CA ASN A 148 -2.58 -18.70 -3.99
C ASN A 148 -3.34 -18.09 -5.16
N ASN A 149 -4.34 -17.27 -4.88
CA ASN A 149 -5.10 -16.54 -5.88
C ASN A 149 -5.17 -15.04 -5.56
N PRO A 150 -4.03 -14.33 -5.69
CA PRO A 150 -3.98 -12.96 -5.24
C PRO A 150 -4.83 -12.03 -6.10
N PRO A 151 -5.49 -11.04 -5.48
CA PRO A 151 -6.29 -10.07 -6.20
C PRO A 151 -5.40 -9.13 -7.02
N ALA A 152 -6.00 -8.30 -7.87
CA ALA A 152 -5.26 -7.23 -8.55
C ALA A 152 -4.93 -6.05 -7.61
N LYS A 153 -5.82 -5.78 -6.65
CA LYS A 153 -5.70 -4.76 -5.60
C LYS A 153 -6.11 -5.36 -4.25
N LEU A 154 -5.44 -4.99 -3.16
CA LEU A 154 -5.85 -5.37 -1.80
C LEU A 154 -7.17 -4.71 -1.40
N SER A 155 -7.92 -5.37 -0.53
CA SER A 155 -9.15 -4.83 0.04
C SER A 155 -8.82 -3.82 1.13
N PHE A 156 -9.29 -2.58 0.95
CA PHE A 156 -9.17 -1.52 1.96
C PHE A 156 -10.21 -1.70 3.06
N TYR A 157 -9.78 -1.78 4.31
CA TYR A 157 -10.66 -1.96 5.45
C TYR A 157 -11.13 -0.62 6.02
N LYS A 158 -12.07 0.00 5.30
CA LYS A 158 -12.55 1.37 5.59
C LYS A 158 -12.97 1.59 7.04
N GLU A 159 -13.77 0.68 7.62
CA GLU A 159 -14.31 0.88 8.97
C GLU A 159 -13.21 1.02 10.04
N ILE A 160 -12.11 0.26 9.92
CA ILE A 160 -11.00 0.34 10.85
C ILE A 160 -10.13 1.55 10.56
N SER A 161 -9.84 1.81 9.28
CA SER A 161 -9.06 2.98 8.87
C SER A 161 -9.71 4.29 9.36
N ASP A 162 -11.03 4.46 9.17
CA ASP A 162 -11.78 5.63 9.66
C ASP A 162 -11.65 5.82 11.19
N LYS A 163 -11.62 4.72 11.95
CA LYS A 163 -11.45 4.75 13.42
C LYS A 163 -10.01 5.06 13.85
N LEU A 164 -9.05 4.93 12.94
CA LEU A 164 -7.63 5.19 13.15
C LEU A 164 -7.15 6.48 12.47
N ASP A 165 -8.08 7.35 12.03
CA ASP A 165 -7.75 8.71 11.58
C ASP A 165 -6.99 9.47 12.68
N GLY A 166 -5.76 9.87 12.36
CA GLY A 166 -4.85 10.53 13.28
C GLY A 166 -5.18 12.01 13.47
N GLY A 167 -5.80 12.64 12.48
CA GLY A 167 -6.08 14.08 12.45
C GLY A 167 -4.84 14.95 12.34
N PHE A 168 -4.97 16.22 12.70
CA PHE A 168 -3.91 17.23 12.59
C PHE A 168 -3.10 17.38 13.88
N GLU A 169 -1.77 17.49 13.75
CA GLU A 169 -0.89 17.99 14.80
C GLU A 169 -0.15 19.23 14.32
N GLY A 170 -0.24 20.31 15.10
CA GLY A 170 0.48 21.54 14.82
C GLY A 170 -0.31 22.78 15.18
N GLU A 171 0.07 23.91 14.60
CA GLU A 171 -0.50 25.22 14.89
C GLU A 171 -1.43 25.69 13.77
N THR A 172 -2.55 26.29 14.17
CA THR A 172 -3.51 26.97 13.29
C THR A 172 -3.81 28.37 13.81
N LYS A 173 -4.57 29.19 13.06
CA LYS A 173 -5.16 30.44 13.59
C LYS A 173 -5.95 30.26 14.90
N THR A 174 -6.53 29.09 15.10
CA THR A 174 -7.37 28.78 16.27
C THR A 174 -6.57 28.22 17.45
N GLY A 175 -5.26 28.00 17.28
CA GLY A 175 -4.35 27.46 18.29
C GLY A 175 -3.75 26.11 17.90
N SER A 176 -3.18 25.47 18.92
CA SER A 176 -2.42 24.22 18.83
C SER A 176 -3.33 23.00 18.83
N HIS A 177 -3.04 22.03 17.97
CA HIS A 177 -3.77 20.78 17.79
C HIS A 177 -2.84 19.59 18.01
N LYS A 178 -3.42 18.47 18.46
CA LYS A 178 -2.68 17.23 18.70
C LYS A 178 -3.36 16.06 17.98
N ALA A 179 -2.59 15.37 17.15
CA ALA A 179 -3.02 14.16 16.50
C ALA A 179 -3.15 13.01 17.51
N LYS A 180 -4.13 12.13 17.29
CA LYS A 180 -4.40 10.97 18.16
C LYS A 180 -3.47 9.79 17.87
N TYR A 181 -3.29 9.48 16.59
CA TYR A 181 -2.70 8.23 16.11
C TYR A 181 -1.46 8.45 15.23
N LYS A 182 -0.52 9.27 15.70
CA LYS A 182 0.70 9.63 14.95
C LYS A 182 1.87 8.64 15.11
N THR A 183 1.75 7.65 16.00
CA THR A 183 2.82 6.66 16.25
C THR A 183 2.32 5.23 16.15
N VAL A 184 3.22 4.31 15.79
CA VAL A 184 2.97 2.86 15.79
C VAL A 184 2.39 2.39 17.13
N SER A 185 2.91 2.90 18.26
CA SER A 185 2.42 2.53 19.59
C SER A 185 0.99 3.03 19.86
N SER A 186 0.64 4.24 19.40
CA SER A 186 -0.70 4.80 19.54
C SER A 186 -1.73 4.03 18.71
N VAL A 187 -1.38 3.62 17.48
CA VAL A 187 -2.22 2.77 16.62
C VAL A 187 -2.42 1.39 17.24
N ARG A 188 -1.35 0.73 17.69
CA ARG A 188 -1.45 -0.58 18.39
C ARG A 188 -2.32 -0.50 19.64
N ALA A 189 -2.18 0.57 20.42
CA ALA A 189 -3.01 0.78 21.61
C ALA A 189 -4.48 1.01 21.26
N ALA A 190 -4.77 1.70 20.15
CA ALA A 190 -6.13 1.92 19.65
C ALA A 190 -6.79 0.61 19.21
N LEU A 191 -6.11 -0.20 18.40
CA LEU A 191 -6.59 -1.52 17.98
C LEU A 191 -6.90 -2.42 19.18
N LYS A 192 -5.99 -2.47 20.17
CA LYS A 192 -6.21 -3.21 21.41
C LYS A 192 -7.44 -2.73 22.18
N LYS A 193 -7.70 -1.41 22.22
CA LYS A 193 -8.89 -0.84 22.87
C LYS A 193 -10.19 -1.19 22.13
N MET A 194 -10.12 -1.43 20.82
CA MET A 194 -11.26 -1.89 20.01
C MET A 194 -11.52 -3.41 20.15
N GLY A 195 -10.61 -4.13 20.81
CA GLY A 195 -10.73 -5.56 21.07
C GLY A 195 -10.11 -6.46 20.00
N TYR A 196 -9.07 -5.96 19.31
CA TYR A 196 -8.20 -6.72 18.41
C TYR A 196 -6.88 -7.12 19.10
#